data_AF-A0A8H5H8M3-F1
#
_entry.id   AF-A0A8H5H8M3-F1
#
_cell.length_a   1.000
_cell.length_b   1.000
_cell.length_c   1.000
_cell.angle_alpha   90.00
_cell.angle_beta   90.00
_cell.angle_gamma   90.00
#
_symmetry.space_group_name_H-M   'P 1'
#
loop_
_entity.id
_entity.type
_entity.pdbx_description
1 polymer ?
#
loop_
_entity_poly.entity_id
_entity_poly.type
_entity_poly.pdbx_seq_one_letter_code
_entity_poly.pdbx_strand_id
1 'polypeptide(L)'
;MNGKPYFNAGVLLIDLAKMRAQNEELKQLGRKMKGSKFRNQDALNVFYANQWTRLSSKWNAQGMGTYARYPSLDRDMLRLLDPTMDSANPAIVHFTGPVNPAVEEVLSTYVQPVIAKPWGYLGAPGHPFQAEWWEAAKKISWKLKRDRREETIQEMEKI
;
A
#
# COMPACT_ATOMS: atom_id res chain seq x y z
N MET A 1 26.61 -2.79 4.83
CA MET A 1 26.22 -1.72 3.87
C MET A 1 25.32 -0.76 4.63
N ASN A 2 25.72 0.50 4.82
CA ASN A 2 24.84 1.49 5.45
C ASN A 2 23.68 1.79 4.50
N GLY A 3 22.47 1.32 4.84
CA GLY A 3 21.27 1.54 4.05
C GLY A 3 20.97 3.03 3.93
N LYS A 4 20.90 3.55 2.70
CA LYS A 4 20.43 4.91 2.47
C LYS A 4 18.95 5.01 2.88
N PRO A 5 18.50 6.13 3.47
CA PRO A 5 17.10 6.33 3.83
C PRO A 5 16.19 6.12 2.61
N TYR A 6 15.10 5.37 2.78
CA TYR A 6 14.19 4.95 1.72
C TYR A 6 12.74 5.28 2.09
N PHE A 7 11.98 5.90 1.19
CA PHE A 7 10.58 6.30 1.40
C PHE A 7 9.60 5.50 0.54
N ASN A 8 8.36 5.37 1.02
CA ASN A 8 7.26 4.79 0.24
C ASN A 8 6.67 5.81 -0.74
N ALA A 9 6.42 5.42 -1.99
CA ALA A 9 5.91 6.32 -3.04
C ALA A 9 4.38 6.42 -3.12
N GLY A 10 3.65 5.86 -2.16
CA GLY A 10 2.18 5.87 -2.14
C GLY A 10 1.55 7.23 -1.83
N VAL A 11 2.19 8.01 -0.96
CA VAL A 11 1.75 9.38 -0.62
C VAL A 11 2.98 10.27 -0.58
N LEU A 12 2.95 11.34 -1.38
CA LEU A 12 4.05 12.29 -1.52
C LEU A 12 3.49 13.71 -1.53
N LEU A 13 4.16 14.63 -0.84
CA LEU A 13 3.98 16.06 -1.03
C LEU A 13 5.11 16.57 -1.91
N ILE A 14 4.79 17.09 -3.09
CA ILE A 14 5.78 17.41 -4.12
C ILE A 14 5.70 18.89 -4.48
N ASP A 15 6.86 19.55 -4.45
CA ASP A 15 7.03 20.85 -5.11
C ASP A 15 7.02 20.64 -6.63
N LEU A 16 5.88 20.96 -7.25
CA LEU A 16 5.69 20.76 -8.68
C LEU A 16 6.56 21.69 -9.53
N ALA A 17 6.88 22.89 -9.06
CA ALA A 17 7.74 23.80 -9.81
C ALA A 17 9.15 23.21 -9.89
N LYS A 18 9.68 22.76 -8.75
CA LYS A 18 10.99 22.10 -8.69
C LYS A 18 11.03 20.79 -9.48
N MET A 19 10.00 19.94 -9.35
CA MET A 19 9.94 18.68 -10.11
C MET A 19 9.90 18.92 -11.62
N ARG A 20 9.13 19.91 -12.08
CA ARG A 20 9.00 20.22 -13.52
C ARG A 20 10.32 20.71 -14.13
N ALA A 21 11.14 21.41 -13.36
CA ALA A 21 12.47 21.84 -13.81
C ALA A 21 13.44 20.67 -14.09
N GLN A 22 13.17 19.48 -13.55
CA GLN A 22 14.02 18.28 -13.70
C GLN A 22 13.25 17.09 -14.30
N ASN A 23 12.17 17.37 -15.02
CA ASN A 23 11.22 16.38 -15.49
C ASN A 23 11.83 15.38 -16.49
N GLU A 24 12.71 15.86 -17.37
CA GLU A 24 13.30 15.00 -18.40
C GLU A 24 14.31 14.02 -17.80
N GLU A 25 15.13 14.45 -16.85
CA GLU A 25 16.04 13.58 -16.10
C GLU A 25 15.26 12.52 -15.31
N LEU A 26 14.19 12.92 -14.63
CA LEU A 26 13.33 12.01 -13.87
C LEU A 26 12.68 10.96 -14.79
N LYS A 27 12.15 11.38 -15.95
CA LYS A 27 11.59 10.46 -16.95
C LYS A 27 12.65 9.50 -17.52
N GLN A 28 13.85 10.00 -17.82
CA GLN A 28 14.95 9.16 -18.32
C GLN A 28 15.35 8.10 -17.30
N LEU A 29 15.49 8.50 -16.03
CA LEU A 29 15.79 7.55 -14.95
C LEU A 29 14.65 6.54 -14.77
N GLY A 30 13.40 6.99 -14.78
CA GLY A 30 12.23 6.12 -14.68
C GLY A 30 12.18 5.07 -15.80
N ARG A 31 12.52 5.45 -17.05
CA ARG A 31 12.65 4.52 -18.17
C ARG A 31 13.77 3.50 -17.95
N LYS A 32 14.95 3.95 -17.51
CA LYS A 32 16.10 3.09 -17.19
C LYS A 32 15.78 2.09 -16.07
N MET A 33 14.96 2.50 -15.11
CA MET A 33 14.62 1.70 -13.93
C MET A 33 13.29 0.94 -14.06
N LYS A 34 12.73 0.80 -15.27
CA LYS A 34 11.45 0.09 -15.50
C LYS A 34 11.43 -1.34 -14.95
N GLY A 35 12.59 -2.01 -14.94
CA GLY A 35 12.76 -3.39 -14.42
C GLY A 35 13.10 -3.48 -12.94
N SER A 36 13.19 -2.36 -12.21
CA SER A 36 13.46 -2.39 -10.77
C SER A 36 12.31 -3.01 -9.98
N LYS A 37 12.64 -3.62 -8.84
CA LYS A 37 11.72 -4.42 -8.02
C LYS A 37 10.45 -3.64 -7.65
N PHE A 38 10.62 -2.38 -7.24
CA PHE A 38 9.53 -1.49 -6.85
C PHE A 38 9.33 -0.31 -7.83
N ARG A 39 9.87 -0.42 -9.05
CA ARG A 39 9.60 0.45 -10.19
C ARG A 39 9.74 1.95 -9.87
N ASN A 40 8.62 2.67 -9.88
CA ASN A 40 8.59 4.11 -9.63
C ASN A 40 9.11 4.46 -8.23
N GLN A 41 8.87 3.63 -7.22
CA GLN A 41 9.38 3.87 -5.87
C GLN A 41 10.90 3.83 -5.83
N ASP A 42 11.52 2.85 -6.50
CA ASP A 42 12.98 2.77 -6.60
C ASP A 42 13.55 3.96 -7.39
N ALA A 43 12.92 4.29 -8.52
CA ALA A 43 13.34 5.44 -9.32
C ALA A 43 13.28 6.76 -8.54
N LEU A 44 12.21 6.99 -7.78
CA LEU A 44 12.06 8.18 -6.94
C LEU A 44 13.06 8.22 -5.78
N ASN A 45 13.35 7.08 -5.14
CA ASN A 45 14.35 7.00 -4.07
C ASN A 45 15.78 7.22 -4.58
N VAL A 46 16.07 6.81 -5.82
CA VAL A 46 17.35 7.12 -6.48
C VAL A 46 17.42 8.60 -6.87
N PHE A 47 16.36 9.12 -7.50
CA PHE A 47 16.34 10.50 -8.02
C PHE A 47 16.42 11.55 -6.91
N TYR A 48 15.60 11.38 -5.87
CA TYR A 48 15.52 12.30 -4.74
C TYR A 48 16.36 11.84 -3.56
N ALA A 49 17.39 11.02 -3.79
CA ALA A 49 18.28 10.56 -2.73
C ALA A 49 18.82 11.77 -1.94
N ASN A 50 18.60 11.78 -0.62
CA ASN A 50 18.96 12.89 0.29
C ASN A 50 18.26 14.25 0.00
N GLN A 51 17.26 14.28 -0.89
CA GLN A 51 16.48 15.48 -1.25
C GLN A 51 14.99 15.30 -0.93
N TRP A 52 14.70 14.68 0.21
CA TRP A 52 13.33 14.49 0.68
C TRP A 52 13.25 14.70 2.19
N THR A 53 12.06 15.03 2.66
CA THR A 53 11.75 15.16 4.08
C THR A 53 10.73 14.10 4.46
N ARG A 54 10.95 13.45 5.60
CA ARG A 54 10.07 12.40 6.10
C ARG A 54 8.72 12.98 6.51
N LEU A 55 7.64 12.44 5.96
CA LEU A 55 6.28 12.63 6.47
C LEU A 55 6.03 11.63 7.60
N SER A 56 5.23 12.02 8.59
CA SER A 56 4.75 11.08 9.61
C SER A 56 4.02 9.91 8.95
N SER A 57 4.23 8.71 9.47
CA SER A 57 3.57 7.49 9.00
C SER A 57 2.03 7.56 9.06
N LYS A 58 1.46 8.49 9.84
CA LYS A 58 0.02 8.80 9.86
C LYS A 58 -0.55 9.12 8.45
N TRP A 59 0.26 9.68 7.57
CA TRP A 59 -0.14 10.07 6.21
C TRP A 59 0.05 8.97 5.16
N ASN A 60 0.61 7.82 5.54
CA ASN A 60 0.81 6.68 4.64
C ASN A 60 0.86 5.38 5.47
N ALA A 61 -0.17 5.12 6.27
CA ALA A 61 -0.19 3.99 7.20
C ALA A 61 -0.35 2.67 6.43
N GLN A 62 0.54 1.71 6.69
CA GLN A 62 0.66 0.45 5.94
C GLN A 62 0.82 -0.74 6.87
N GLY A 63 0.47 -1.94 6.39
CA GLY A 63 0.73 -3.19 7.10
C GLY A 63 -0.03 -3.40 8.42
N MET A 64 -1.11 -2.64 8.63
CA MET A 64 -1.91 -2.67 9.85
C MET A 64 -2.65 -3.99 10.00
N GLY A 65 -2.19 -4.88 10.88
CA GLY A 65 -2.86 -6.15 11.22
C GLY A 65 -2.20 -7.43 10.68
N THR A 66 -1.17 -7.33 9.84
CA THR A 66 -0.42 -8.47 9.27
C THR A 66 0.89 -8.60 10.05
N TYR A 67 1.88 -7.85 9.59
CA TYR A 67 3.27 -7.94 9.99
C TYR A 67 3.68 -6.77 10.88
N ALA A 68 2.80 -5.77 11.10
CA ALA A 68 3.03 -4.72 12.10
C ALA A 68 3.43 -5.27 13.47
N ARG A 69 3.05 -6.53 13.77
CA ARG A 69 3.36 -7.23 15.01
C ARG A 69 4.54 -8.21 14.94
N TYR A 70 5.10 -8.50 13.75
CA TYR A 70 6.23 -9.44 13.60
C TYR A 70 7.55 -8.69 13.31
N PRO A 71 8.59 -8.85 14.16
CA PRO A 71 9.89 -8.24 13.93
C PRO A 71 10.61 -8.90 12.74
N SER A 72 11.26 -8.09 11.91
CA SER A 72 12.22 -8.53 10.89
C SER A 72 13.37 -7.54 10.85
N LEU A 73 14.59 -7.99 10.54
CA LEU A 73 15.78 -7.12 10.51
C LEU A 73 15.59 -5.87 9.63
N ASP A 74 14.97 -6.04 8.46
CA ASP A 74 14.63 -4.94 7.55
C ASP A 74 13.62 -3.96 8.18
N ARG A 75 12.68 -4.47 8.98
CA ARG A 75 11.66 -3.64 9.63
C ARG A 75 12.18 -3.04 10.95
N ASP A 76 13.08 -3.68 11.66
CA ASP A 76 13.73 -3.10 12.83
C ASP A 76 14.61 -1.92 12.38
N MET A 77 15.26 -1.99 11.21
CA MET A 77 15.86 -0.80 10.58
C MET A 77 14.83 0.27 10.22
N LEU A 78 13.63 -0.09 9.73
CA LEU A 78 12.55 0.88 9.45
C LEU A 78 11.92 1.47 10.74
N ARG A 79 11.85 0.69 11.82
CA ARG A 79 11.31 1.05 13.15
C ARG A 79 12.30 1.88 13.97
N LEU A 80 13.60 1.64 13.85
CA LEU A 80 14.66 2.48 14.45
C LEU A 80 14.63 3.92 13.91
N LEU A 81 13.97 4.15 12.76
CA LEU A 81 13.89 5.45 12.10
C LEU A 81 12.50 6.11 12.23
N ASP A 82 11.50 5.50 12.87
CA ASP A 82 10.15 6.07 12.97
C ASP A 82 9.34 5.61 14.18
N PRO A 83 9.27 6.44 15.24
CA PRO A 83 8.45 6.16 16.43
C PRO A 83 6.93 6.27 16.18
N THR A 84 6.48 6.60 14.96
CA THR A 84 5.07 6.84 14.60
C THR A 84 4.47 5.78 13.67
N MET A 85 5.22 4.73 13.29
CA MET A 85 4.78 3.68 12.35
C MET A 85 3.55 2.89 12.82
N ASP A 86 3.33 2.81 14.14
CA ASP A 86 2.13 2.22 14.75
C ASP A 86 1.18 3.32 15.26
N SER A 87 0.90 4.33 14.43
CA SER A 87 -0.11 5.32 14.79
C SER A 87 -1.47 4.64 14.90
N ALA A 88 -1.98 4.53 16.14
CA ALA A 88 -3.35 4.11 16.44
C ALA A 88 -4.43 5.02 15.80
N ASN A 89 -4.03 6.08 15.11
CA ASN A 89 -4.90 7.06 14.47
C ASN A 89 -4.33 7.51 13.10
N PRO A 90 -4.45 6.69 12.04
CA PRO A 90 -4.01 7.05 10.70
C PRO A 90 -4.94 8.12 10.08
N ALA A 91 -4.37 9.06 9.32
CA ALA A 91 -5.15 9.98 8.48
C ALA A 91 -5.37 9.39 7.09
N ILE A 92 -4.38 8.66 6.56
CA ILE A 92 -4.46 8.00 5.27
C ILE A 92 -3.99 6.56 5.44
N VAL A 93 -4.86 5.64 5.05
CA VAL A 93 -4.60 4.20 5.04
C VAL A 93 -4.22 3.79 3.63
N HIS A 94 -3.04 3.17 3.49
CA HIS A 94 -2.56 2.62 2.24
C HIS A 94 -2.65 1.09 2.27
N PHE A 95 -3.68 0.57 1.60
CA PHE A 95 -3.91 -0.86 1.40
C PHE A 95 -2.85 -1.46 0.44
N THR A 96 -1.74 -1.94 1.01
CA THR A 96 -0.60 -2.52 0.28
C THR A 96 -0.73 -4.02 0.10
N GLY A 97 -0.15 -4.54 -0.99
CA GLY A 97 -0.12 -5.96 -1.29
C GLY A 97 -0.94 -6.33 -2.54
N PRO A 98 -0.93 -7.61 -2.93
CA PRO A 98 -1.68 -8.10 -4.06
C PRO A 98 -3.20 -7.91 -3.83
N VAL A 99 -3.94 -7.56 -4.89
CA VAL A 99 -5.41 -7.54 -4.84
C VAL A 99 -5.93 -8.97 -4.63
N ASN A 100 -5.41 -9.90 -5.43
CA ASN A 100 -5.74 -11.31 -5.40
C ASN A 100 -4.42 -12.05 -5.16
N PRO A 101 -4.09 -12.38 -3.89
CA PRO A 101 -2.88 -13.14 -3.58
C PRO A 101 -2.94 -14.53 -4.20
N ALA A 102 -1.77 -15.10 -4.49
CA ALA A 102 -1.68 -16.49 -4.94
C ALA A 102 -2.07 -17.44 -3.79
N VAL A 103 -2.55 -18.65 -4.09
CA VAL A 103 -2.99 -19.60 -3.06
C VAL A 103 -1.86 -19.94 -2.10
N GLU A 104 -0.62 -20.02 -2.59
CA GLU A 104 0.58 -20.27 -1.81
C GLU A 104 0.81 -19.17 -0.77
N GLU A 105 0.52 -17.91 -1.10
CA GLU A 105 0.57 -16.79 -0.16
C GLU A 105 -0.56 -16.93 0.87
N VAL A 106 -1.77 -17.29 0.45
CA VAL A 106 -2.91 -17.51 1.37
C VAL A 106 -2.66 -18.65 2.35
N LEU A 107 -1.92 -19.67 1.96
CA LEU A 107 -1.60 -20.81 2.83
C LEU A 107 -0.37 -20.57 3.70
N SER A 108 0.42 -19.53 3.44
CA SER A 108 1.60 -19.22 4.22
C SER A 108 1.23 -18.68 5.59
N THR A 109 1.71 -19.34 6.65
CA THR A 109 1.51 -18.94 8.05
C THR A 109 2.20 -17.63 8.40
N TYR A 110 3.25 -17.27 7.66
CA TYR A 110 4.03 -16.05 7.90
C TYR A 110 3.31 -14.78 7.43
N VAL A 111 2.35 -14.91 6.52
CA VAL A 111 1.69 -13.77 5.86
C VAL A 111 0.23 -13.61 6.28
N GLN A 112 -0.19 -14.36 7.31
CA GLN A 112 -1.53 -14.30 7.88
C GLN A 112 -1.69 -13.15 8.90
N PRO A 113 -2.92 -12.63 9.05
CA PRO A 113 -4.04 -12.75 8.10
C PRO A 113 -3.73 -11.99 6.81
N VAL A 114 -4.19 -12.45 5.64
CA VAL A 114 -3.97 -11.68 4.39
C VAL A 114 -4.90 -10.46 4.33
N ILE A 115 -4.41 -9.30 4.74
CA ILE A 115 -5.22 -8.08 4.87
C ILE A 115 -4.99 -7.03 3.78
N ALA A 116 -4.49 -7.45 2.62
CA ALA A 116 -3.99 -6.51 1.60
C ALA A 116 -5.04 -5.49 1.15
N LYS A 117 -6.12 -5.93 0.50
CA LYS A 117 -7.12 -5.03 -0.13
C LYS A 117 -8.55 -5.54 0.11
N PRO A 118 -9.44 -4.73 0.71
CA PRO A 118 -10.83 -5.10 0.97
C PRO A 118 -11.63 -5.53 -0.26
N TRP A 119 -11.23 -5.09 -1.45
CA TRP A 119 -11.83 -5.42 -2.74
C TRP A 119 -11.16 -6.60 -3.47
N GLY A 120 -10.23 -7.30 -2.80
CA GLY A 120 -9.71 -8.58 -3.27
C GLY A 120 -10.66 -9.73 -2.97
N TYR A 121 -10.44 -10.90 -3.57
CA TYR A 121 -11.32 -12.07 -3.36
C TYR A 121 -11.37 -12.54 -1.89
N LEU A 122 -10.33 -12.28 -1.11
CA LEU A 122 -10.31 -12.58 0.33
C LEU A 122 -11.04 -11.54 1.17
N GLY A 123 -11.24 -10.33 0.64
CA GLY A 123 -11.90 -9.25 1.37
C GLY A 123 -11.08 -8.59 2.48
N ALA A 124 -9.79 -8.94 2.66
CA ALA A 124 -8.91 -8.45 3.71
C ALA A 124 -9.43 -8.68 5.16
N PRO A 125 -9.70 -9.94 5.55
CA PRO A 125 -10.33 -10.26 6.83
C PRO A 125 -9.43 -9.81 7.99
N GLY A 126 -9.96 -8.97 8.87
CA GLY A 126 -9.25 -8.47 10.04
C GLY A 126 -8.42 -7.20 9.80
N HIS A 127 -8.49 -6.58 8.61
CA HIS A 127 -7.96 -5.23 8.44
C HIS A 127 -8.81 -4.24 9.25
N PRO A 128 -8.23 -3.40 10.13
CA PRO A 128 -9.01 -2.49 11.00
C PRO A 128 -9.94 -1.56 10.22
N PHE A 129 -9.47 -1.12 9.04
CA PHE A 129 -10.19 -0.19 8.16
C PHE A 129 -10.96 -0.84 7.00
N GLN A 130 -11.20 -2.16 7.04
CA GLN A 130 -11.93 -2.87 5.98
C GLN A 130 -13.37 -2.33 5.82
N ALA A 131 -14.08 -2.17 6.94
CA ALA A 131 -15.48 -1.75 6.93
C ALA A 131 -15.63 -0.31 6.43
N GLU A 132 -14.78 0.60 6.91
CA GLU A 132 -14.82 2.02 6.51
C GLU A 132 -14.51 2.19 5.02
N TRP A 133 -13.62 1.37 4.45
CA TRP A 133 -13.38 1.37 3.01
C TRP A 133 -14.65 1.02 2.22
N TRP A 134 -15.37 -0.02 2.63
CA TRP A 134 -16.63 -0.41 1.98
C TRP A 134 -17.74 0.63 2.18
N GLU A 135 -17.83 1.26 3.35
CA GLU A 135 -18.78 2.36 3.59
C GLU A 135 -18.48 3.58 2.70
N ALA A 136 -17.21 3.89 2.46
CA ALA A 136 -16.82 4.91 1.50
C ALA A 136 -17.15 4.48 0.05
N ALA A 137 -16.88 3.21 -0.31
CA ALA A 137 -17.14 2.68 -1.64
C ALA A 137 -18.64 2.65 -1.99
N LYS A 138 -19.53 2.47 -1.02
CA LYS A 138 -21.00 2.54 -1.25
C LYS A 138 -21.48 3.94 -1.64
N LYS A 139 -20.73 4.99 -1.26
CA LYS A 139 -21.12 6.39 -1.51
C LYS A 139 -20.74 6.88 -2.90
N ILE A 140 -19.88 6.16 -3.62
CA ILE A 140 -19.46 6.56 -4.96
C ILE A 140 -20.44 6.02 -6.00
N SER A 141 -20.68 6.81 -7.05
CA SER A 141 -21.63 6.49 -8.12
C SER A 141 -21.26 5.23 -8.93
N TRP A 142 -20.00 4.81 -8.83
CA TRP A 142 -19.50 3.57 -9.40
C TRP A 142 -20.03 2.42 -8.54
N LYS A 143 -20.99 1.66 -9.07
CA LYS A 143 -21.52 0.43 -8.44
C LYS A 143 -20.41 -0.62 -8.28
N LEU A 144 -19.53 -0.44 -7.31
CA LEU A 144 -18.51 -1.40 -6.91
C LEU A 144 -19.24 -2.59 -6.28
N LYS A 145 -19.42 -3.65 -7.08
CA LYS A 145 -20.03 -4.90 -6.62
C LYS A 145 -18.99 -5.70 -5.84
N ARG A 146 -19.37 -6.15 -4.64
CA ARG A 146 -18.53 -6.94 -3.74
C ARG A 146 -18.27 -8.35 -4.29
N ASP A 147 -19.18 -8.89 -5.08
CA ASP A 147 -19.02 -10.09 -5.90
C ASP A 147 -20.13 -10.13 -6.97
N ARG A 148 -19.91 -10.77 -8.13
CA ARG A 148 -20.98 -11.06 -9.11
C ARG A 148 -21.86 -12.24 -8.69
N ARG A 149 -21.50 -12.94 -7.61
CA ARG A 149 -22.17 -14.16 -7.14
C ARG A 149 -23.44 -13.93 -6.31
N GLU A 150 -23.63 -12.75 -5.71
CA GLU A 150 -24.87 -12.44 -4.98
C GLU A 150 -26.08 -12.32 -5.93
N GLU A 151 -25.86 -11.91 -7.19
CA GLU A 151 -26.91 -11.85 -8.21
C GLU A 151 -27.40 -13.26 -8.61
N THR A 152 -26.51 -14.26 -8.60
CA THR A 152 -26.84 -15.63 -9.00
C THR A 152 -27.71 -16.34 -7.97
N ILE A 153 -27.53 -16.06 -6.67
CA ILE A 153 -28.33 -16.69 -5.61
C ILE A 153 -29.76 -16.15 -5.61
N GLN A 154 -29.95 -14.83 -5.79
CA GLN A 154 -31.28 -14.23 -5.91
C GLN A 154 -32.04 -14.62 -7.18
N GLU A 155 -31.34 -14.97 -8.26
CA GLU A 155 -31.96 -15.51 -9.49
C GLU A 155 -32.37 -16.98 -9.34
N MET A 156 -31.62 -17.78 -8.58
CA MET A 156 -31.96 -19.19 -8.32
C MET A 156 -33.10 -19.37 -7.31
N GLU A 157 -33.35 -18.40 -6.43
CA GLU A 157 -34.49 -18.41 -5.49
C GLU A 157 -35.82 -17.96 -6.14
N LYS A 158 -35.80 -17.57 -7.43
CA LYS A 158 -37.00 -17.17 -8.19
C LYS A 158 -37.51 -18.25 -9.17
N ILE A 159 -36.90 -19.43 -9.17
CA ILE A 159 -37.32 -20.62 -9.95
C ILE A 159 -37.89 -21.65 -8.99
#